data_AF-A0A3B5AAK6-F1
#
_entry.id   AF-A0A3B5AAK6-F1
#
_cell.length_a   1.000
_cell.length_b   1.000
_cell.length_c   1.000
_cell.angle_alpha   90.00
_cell.angle_beta   90.00
_cell.angle_gamma   90.00
#
_symmetry.space_group_name_H-M   'P 1'
#
loop_
_entity.id
_entity.type
_entity.pdbx_description
1 polymer ?
#
loop_
_entity_poly.entity_id
_entity_poly.type
_entity_poly.pdbx_seq_one_letter_code
_entity_poly.pdbx_strand_id
1 'polypeptide(L)'
;EDVLTPFKDVLMALEGDTVALSCNYSGSVSNLFWYQQKSSSSPQLLIAEYAEKVERLSFKHDKQSKEFHLQISSAAVTDSAVYYCALQPTVTGNTSWTM
;
A
#
# COMPACT_ATOMS: atom_id res chain seq x y z
N GLU A 1 11.44 8.97 -12.49
CA GLU A 1 11.30 7.74 -11.70
C GLU A 1 9.91 7.66 -11.12
N ASP A 2 9.36 6.46 -10.98
CA ASP A 2 8.06 6.30 -10.34
C ASP A 2 8.20 6.51 -8.83
N VAL A 3 7.20 7.16 -8.22
CA VAL A 3 7.22 7.46 -6.78
C VAL A 3 6.80 6.24 -5.97
N LEU A 4 6.04 5.32 -6.57
CA LEU A 4 5.52 4.11 -5.94
C LEU A 4 5.71 2.91 -6.88
N THR A 5 6.40 1.87 -6.44
CA THR A 5 6.67 0.69 -7.28
C THR A 5 6.25 -0.60 -6.57
N PRO A 6 5.32 -1.39 -7.13
CA PRO A 6 4.99 -2.69 -6.56
C PRO A 6 6.13 -3.68 -6.77
N PHE A 7 6.27 -4.65 -5.87
CA PHE A 7 7.28 -5.72 -6.02
C PHE A 7 6.88 -6.74 -7.09
N LYS A 8 5.56 -6.93 -7.27
CA LYS A 8 4.96 -7.82 -8.25
C LYS A 8 3.69 -7.17 -8.78
N ASP A 9 3.53 -7.12 -10.10
CA ASP A 9 2.31 -6.61 -10.73
C ASP A 9 1.12 -7.55 -10.55
N VAL A 10 1.39 -8.86 -10.51
CA VAL A 10 0.40 -9.91 -10.34
C VAL A 10 0.86 -10.89 -9.28
N LEU A 11 -0.02 -11.19 -8.33
CA LEU A 11 0.19 -12.19 -7.29
C LEU A 11 -0.99 -13.16 -7.30
N MET A 12 -0.67 -14.45 -7.38
CA MET A 12 -1.65 -15.54 -7.28
C MET A 12 -1.42 -16.28 -5.96
N ALA A 13 -2.51 -16.61 -5.28
CA ALA A 13 -2.50 -17.33 -4.01
C ALA A 13 -3.70 -18.29 -3.95
N LEU A 14 -3.56 -19.33 -3.15
CA LEU A 14 -4.65 -20.26 -2.86
C LEU A 14 -5.44 -19.78 -1.63
N GLU A 15 -6.65 -20.31 -1.50
CA GLU A 15 -7.45 -20.06 -0.30
C GLU A 15 -6.73 -20.58 0.95
N GLY A 16 -6.73 -19.78 2.02
CA GLY A 16 -6.01 -20.07 3.27
C GLY A 16 -4.56 -19.57 3.29
N ASP A 17 -3.98 -19.19 2.15
CA ASP A 17 -2.61 -18.66 2.11
C ASP A 17 -2.48 -17.34 2.87
N THR A 18 -1.26 -17.07 3.34
CA THR A 18 -0.89 -15.74 3.82
C THR A 18 -0.20 -14.98 2.70
N VAL A 19 -0.84 -13.92 2.22
CA VAL A 19 -0.38 -13.09 1.11
C VAL A 19 0.29 -11.84 1.63
N ALA A 20 1.42 -11.46 1.02
CA ALA A 20 2.10 -10.20 1.26
C ALA A 20 2.18 -9.38 -0.05
N LEU A 21 1.47 -8.26 -0.08
CA LEU A 21 1.57 -7.25 -1.14
C LEU A 21 2.59 -6.21 -0.70
N SER A 22 3.53 -5.85 -1.58
CA SER A 22 4.68 -5.02 -1.23
C SER A 22 4.86 -3.89 -2.23
N CYS A 23 5.17 -2.71 -1.71
CA CYS A 23 5.34 -1.47 -2.44
C CYS A 23 6.60 -0.75 -1.91
N ASN A 24 7.46 -0.28 -2.82
CA ASN A 24 8.54 0.65 -2.51
C ASN A 24 8.06 2.07 -2.78
N TYR A 25 8.52 3.04 -1.99
CA TYR A 25 8.29 4.45 -2.24
C TYR A 25 9.58 5.27 -2.21
N SER A 26 9.59 6.38 -2.95
CA SER A 26 10.69 7.34 -2.92
C SER A 26 10.26 8.66 -2.27
N GLY A 27 11.25 9.52 -1.95
CA GLY A 27 10.99 10.81 -1.30
C GLY A 27 10.68 10.74 0.19
N SER A 28 10.07 11.82 0.68
CA SER A 28 9.61 12.01 2.07
C SER A 28 8.09 11.93 2.11
N VAL A 29 7.56 11.03 2.94
CA VAL A 29 6.13 10.76 3.07
C VAL A 29 5.68 11.07 4.49
N SER A 30 4.49 11.64 4.61
CA SER A 30 3.79 11.82 5.87
C SER A 30 3.09 10.53 6.29
N ASN A 31 2.30 9.95 5.37
CA ASN A 31 1.49 8.76 5.61
C ASN A 31 1.50 7.85 4.37
N LEU A 32 1.27 6.56 4.59
CA LEU A 32 1.06 5.55 3.56
C LEU A 32 -0.29 4.85 3.72
N PHE A 33 -0.83 4.37 2.60
CA PHE A 33 -2.16 3.78 2.52
C PHE A 33 -2.19 2.60 1.57
N TRP A 34 -3.03 1.63 1.88
CA TRP A 34 -3.45 0.58 0.96
C TRP A 34 -4.91 0.76 0.60
N TYR A 35 -5.20 0.71 -0.69
CA TYR A 35 -6.55 0.72 -1.24
C TYR A 35 -6.84 -0.61 -1.91
N GLN A 36 -8.08 -1.09 -1.78
CA GLN A 36 -8.60 -2.25 -2.50
C GLN A 36 -9.66 -1.79 -3.50
N GLN A 37 -9.57 -2.29 -4.73
CA GLN A 37 -10.56 -2.09 -5.77
C GLN A 37 -11.08 -3.44 -6.26
N LYS A 38 -12.34 -3.72 -5.96
CA LYS A 38 -13.06 -4.89 -6.49
C LYS A 38 -13.62 -4.55 -7.88
N SER A 39 -13.96 -5.57 -8.64
CA SER A 39 -14.46 -5.41 -10.02
C SER A 39 -15.60 -4.39 -10.10
N SER A 40 -15.41 -3.35 -10.91
CA SER A 40 -16.35 -2.23 -11.13
C SER A 40 -16.62 -1.31 -9.93
N SER A 41 -15.83 -1.39 -8.85
CA SER A 41 -15.91 -0.44 -7.73
C SER A 41 -14.88 0.68 -7.88
N SER A 42 -15.07 1.79 -7.17
CA SER A 42 -13.98 2.72 -6.87
C SER A 42 -13.00 2.07 -5.89
N PRO A 43 -11.72 2.48 -5.87
CA PRO A 43 -10.80 2.11 -4.81
C PRO A 43 -11.33 2.54 -3.45
N GLN A 44 -11.27 1.66 -2.46
CA GLN A 44 -11.67 1.92 -1.08
C GLN A 44 -10.46 1.77 -0.16
N LEU A 45 -10.36 2.64 0.85
CA LEU A 45 -9.28 2.57 1.83
C LEU A 45 -9.39 1.24 2.58
N LEU A 46 -8.34 0.43 2.48
CA LEU A 46 -8.26 -0.85 3.17
C LEU A 46 -7.59 -0.69 4.53
N ILE A 47 -6.41 -0.04 4.54
CA ILE A 47 -5.66 0.23 5.77
C ILE A 47 -4.73 1.43 5.58
N ALA A 48 -4.54 2.22 6.63
CA ALA A 48 -3.60 3.33 6.68
C ALA A 48 -2.43 3.00 7.61
N GLU A 49 -1.29 3.66 7.40
CA GLU A 49 -0.23 3.71 8.41
C GLU A 49 -0.84 4.19 9.74
N TYR A 50 -0.51 3.51 10.84
CA TYR A 50 -1.06 3.73 12.18
C TYR A 50 -2.52 3.31 12.40
N ALA A 51 -3.19 2.68 11.42
CA ALA A 51 -4.49 2.07 11.66
C ALA A 51 -4.40 0.90 12.65
N GLU A 52 -5.45 0.70 13.43
CA GLU A 52 -5.58 -0.49 14.27
C GLU A 52 -5.63 -1.76 13.41
N LYS A 53 -5.18 -2.87 13.99
CA LYS A 53 -5.19 -4.17 13.31
C LYS A 53 -6.64 -4.57 13.03
N VAL A 54 -7.00 -4.64 11.75
CA VAL A 54 -8.27 -5.19 11.30
C VAL A 54 -8.14 -6.72 11.22
N GLU A 55 -9.24 -7.44 11.46
CA GLU A 55 -9.23 -8.90 11.40
C GLU A 55 -8.67 -9.38 10.03
N ARG A 56 -7.73 -10.34 10.07
CA ARG A 56 -6.98 -10.90 8.93
C ARG A 56 -6.05 -9.94 8.16
N LEU A 57 -6.07 -8.64 8.44
CA LEU A 57 -5.27 -7.63 7.74
C LEU A 57 -4.25 -6.98 8.67
N SER A 58 -3.00 -6.89 8.22
CA SER A 58 -1.97 -6.13 8.91
C SER A 58 -1.03 -5.45 7.93
N PHE A 59 -0.32 -4.43 8.37
CA PHE A 59 0.72 -3.80 7.55
C PHE A 59 2.08 -3.86 8.25
N LYS A 60 3.15 -3.77 7.46
CA LYS A 60 4.51 -3.51 7.94
C LYS A 60 5.06 -2.33 7.14
N HIS A 61 5.52 -1.31 7.84
CA HIS A 61 6.21 -0.17 7.24
C HIS A 61 7.68 -0.21 7.64
N ASP A 62 8.56 -0.44 6.67
CA ASP A 62 10.00 -0.32 6.83
C ASP A 62 10.47 1.03 6.28
N LYS A 63 10.69 1.98 7.18
CA LYS A 63 11.13 3.35 6.84
C LYS A 63 12.58 3.41 6.36
N GLN A 64 13.39 2.38 6.67
CA GLN A 64 14.80 2.35 6.30
C GLN A 64 14.94 1.86 4.85
N SER A 65 14.24 0.78 4.47
CA SER A 65 14.19 0.31 3.08
C SER A 65 13.18 1.06 2.22
N LYS A 66 12.33 1.90 2.83
CA LYS A 66 11.19 2.60 2.19
C LYS A 66 10.17 1.64 1.58
N GLU A 67 9.83 0.61 2.33
CA GLU A 67 8.91 -0.44 1.91
C GLU A 67 7.65 -0.44 2.76
N PHE A 68 6.51 -0.64 2.11
CA PHE A 68 5.22 -0.76 2.75
C PHE A 68 4.56 -2.05 2.31
N HIS A 69 4.29 -2.91 3.27
CA HIS A 69 3.74 -4.24 3.05
C HIS A 69 2.35 -4.35 3.64
N LEU A 70 1.41 -4.89 2.87
CA LEU A 70 0.11 -5.34 3.33
C LEU A 70 0.12 -6.86 3.42
N GLN A 71 -0.30 -7.38 4.56
CA GLN A 71 -0.43 -8.81 4.81
C GLN A 71 -1.91 -9.16 4.95
N ILE A 72 -2.34 -10.16 4.19
CA ILE A 72 -3.68 -10.75 4.23
C ILE A 72 -3.51 -12.20 4.66
N SER A 73 -3.91 -12.53 5.88
CA SER A 73 -3.88 -13.91 6.38
C SER A 73 -5.15 -14.66 6.01
N SER A 74 -5.05 -15.95 5.73
CA SER A 74 -6.20 -16.78 5.33
C SER A 74 -6.95 -16.15 4.14
N ALA A 75 -6.24 -15.96 3.04
CA ALA A 75 -6.77 -15.39 1.81
C ALA A 75 -8.03 -16.14 1.36
N ALA A 76 -9.04 -15.41 0.91
CA ALA A 76 -10.27 -15.95 0.36
C ALA A 76 -10.47 -15.47 -1.08
N VAL A 77 -11.32 -16.16 -1.85
CA VAL A 77 -11.66 -15.74 -3.23
C VAL A 77 -12.17 -14.30 -3.27
N THR A 78 -12.88 -13.85 -2.22
CA THR A 78 -13.42 -12.49 -2.06
C THR A 78 -12.35 -11.41 -1.87
N ASP A 79 -11.10 -11.81 -1.59
CA ASP A 79 -9.93 -10.94 -1.51
C ASP A 79 -9.29 -10.71 -2.90
N SER A 80 -9.76 -11.39 -3.95
CA SER A 80 -9.29 -11.17 -5.33
C SER A 80 -9.72 -9.78 -5.82
N ALA A 81 -8.74 -8.89 -5.99
CA ALA A 81 -8.95 -7.47 -6.30
C ALA A 81 -7.66 -6.84 -6.85
N VAL A 82 -7.77 -5.60 -7.34
CA VAL A 82 -6.60 -4.74 -7.57
C VAL A 82 -6.29 -4.01 -6.27
N TYR A 83 -5.01 -3.97 -5.90
CA TYR A 83 -4.53 -3.31 -4.68
C TYR A 83 -3.60 -2.17 -5.05
N TYR A 84 -3.86 -0.98 -4.52
CA TYR A 84 -3.03 0.21 -4.75
C TYR A 84 -2.32 0.62 -3.46
N CYS A 85 -1.01 0.83 -3.58
CA CYS A 85 -0.25 1.58 -2.59
C CYS A 85 -0.41 3.07 -2.89
N ALA A 86 -0.61 3.90 -1.87
CA ALA A 86 -0.69 5.34 -2.02
C ALA A 86 0.11 6.01 -0.90
N LEU A 87 0.62 7.22 -1.18
CA LEU A 87 1.37 8.02 -0.23
C LEU A 87 0.82 9.44 -0.14
N GLN A 88 0.98 10.03 1.03
CA GLN A 88 0.85 11.46 1.22
C GLN A 88 2.25 12.04 1.36
N PRO A 89 2.72 12.87 0.41
CA PRO A 89 4.05 13.48 0.51
C PRO A 89 4.07 14.50 1.67
N THR A 90 5.23 14.65 2.29
CA THR A 90 5.45 15.78 3.20
C THR A 90 5.61 17.05 2.36
N VAL A 91 4.98 18.16 2.76
CA VAL A 91 5.23 19.47 2.12
C VAL A 91 6.72 19.76 2.25
N THR A 92 7.44 19.60 1.15
CA THR A 92 8.84 20.00 1.07
C THR A 92 8.81 21.40 0.51
N GLY A 93 8.72 22.40 1.38
CA GLY A 93 8.73 23.80 0.97
C GLY A 93 10.08 24.15 0.33
N ASN A 94 10.16 24.06 -0.99
CA ASN A 94 11.20 24.72 -1.78
C ASN A 94 10.53 25.79 -2.66
N THR A 95 9.97 26.82 -2.04
CA THR A 95 9.65 28.07 -2.73
C THR A 95 10.95 28.78 -3.10
N SER A 96 11.68 28.30 -4.10
CA SER A 96 12.60 29.15 -4.85
C SER A 96 11.83 29.74 -6.02
N TRP A 97 11.03 30.77 -5.73
CA TRP A 97 10.66 31.73 -6.76
C TRP A 97 11.92 32.56 -7.03
N THR A 98 12.65 32.24 -8.09
CA THR A 98 13.55 33.20 -8.71
C THR A 98 12.68 34.24 -9.41
N MET A 99 12.81 35.49 -8.95
CA MET A 99 12.22 36.70 -9.53
C MET A 99 12.76 36.97 -10.94
#